data_AF-A0AA37AIB3-F1
#
_entry.id   AF-A0AA37AIB3-F1
#
_cell.length_a   1.000
_cell.length_b   1.000
_cell.length_c   1.000
_cell.angle_alpha   90.00
_cell.angle_beta   90.00
_cell.angle_gamma   90.00
#
_symmetry.space_group_name_H-M   'P 1'
#
loop_
_entity.id
_entity.type
_entity.pdbx_description
1 polymer ?
#
loop_
_entity_poly.entity_id
_entity_poly.type
_entity_poly.pdbx_seq_one_letter_code
_entity_poly.pdbx_strand_id
1 'polypeptide(L)'
;MKSLPFFFAVLTLSTLTACSSPQPDNVEKINHLQIPLVLPGEKPPQAQISHIASLYQENKQQIETLTRSVKSQYLQDTTAKEIFVADSDIQRVYASLTKLEQLDMVNQQYLKDNNVTGLQNIHIILEPLFTS
;
A
#
# COMPACT_ATOMS: atom_id res chain seq x y z
N MET A 1 -28.20 -1.81 68.07
CA MET A 1 -28.76 -2.28 66.78
C MET A 1 -29.36 -1.05 66.11
N LYS A 2 -28.95 -0.56 64.94
CA LYS A 2 -28.72 -1.25 63.66
C LYS A 2 -27.89 -0.28 62.78
N SER A 3 -26.72 -0.70 62.32
CA SER A 3 -25.81 0.09 61.47
C SER A 3 -26.31 0.10 60.03
N LEU A 4 -26.37 1.27 59.40
CA LEU A 4 -26.64 1.40 57.96
C LEU A 4 -25.31 1.59 57.21
N PRO A 5 -24.97 0.76 56.21
CA PRO A 5 -23.73 0.95 55.47
C PRO A 5 -23.92 2.04 54.41
N PHE A 6 -23.06 3.05 54.46
CA PHE A 6 -22.93 4.08 53.44
C PHE A 6 -22.12 3.48 52.28
N PHE A 7 -22.81 2.98 51.25
CA PHE A 7 -22.18 2.48 50.03
C PHE A 7 -21.63 3.65 49.21
N PHE A 8 -20.34 3.95 49.35
CA PHE A 8 -19.60 4.79 48.39
C PHE A 8 -19.32 3.97 47.13
N ALA A 9 -20.18 4.09 46.11
CA ALA A 9 -19.90 3.59 44.78
C ALA A 9 -18.95 4.57 44.07
N VAL A 10 -17.64 4.29 44.10
CA VAL A 10 -16.65 5.01 43.29
C VAL A 10 -16.78 4.49 41.85
N LEU A 11 -17.52 5.22 41.03
CA LEU A 11 -17.63 4.94 39.60
C LEU A 11 -16.39 5.50 38.90
N THR A 12 -15.34 4.68 38.75
CA THR A 12 -14.16 5.04 37.97
C THR A 12 -14.55 5.06 36.49
N LEU A 13 -14.78 6.26 35.93
CA LEU A 13 -14.89 6.43 34.48
C LEU A 13 -13.52 6.17 33.84
N SER A 14 -13.34 4.97 33.31
CA SER A 14 -12.26 4.67 32.37
C SER A 14 -12.51 5.46 31.09
N THR A 15 -11.93 6.65 30.97
CA THR A 15 -11.87 7.35 29.69
C THR A 15 -10.97 6.53 28.77
N LEU A 16 -11.57 5.73 27.88
CA LEU A 16 -10.88 5.18 26.72
C LEU A 16 -10.47 6.37 25.86
N THR A 17 -9.25 6.86 26.04
CA THR A 17 -8.63 7.75 25.07
C THR A 17 -8.49 6.94 23.79
N ALA A 18 -9.36 7.20 22.82
CA ALA A 18 -9.21 6.68 21.47
C ALA A 18 -7.87 7.24 20.94
N CYS A 19 -6.83 6.43 20.96
CA CYS A 19 -5.59 6.73 20.28
C CYS A 19 -5.93 6.77 18.77
N SER A 20 -6.18 7.95 18.23
CA SER A 20 -6.23 8.15 16.79
C SER A 20 -4.82 7.88 16.25
N SER A 21 -4.57 6.67 15.78
CA SER A 21 -3.36 6.40 15.00
C SER A 21 -3.42 7.28 13.75
N PRO A 22 -2.33 7.99 13.38
CA PRO A 22 -2.27 8.68 12.11
C PRO A 22 -2.60 7.69 10.98
N GLN A 23 -3.38 8.13 9.99
CA GLN A 23 -3.61 7.30 8.81
C GLN A 23 -2.24 6.98 8.17
N PRO A 24 -1.98 5.71 7.80
CA PRO A 24 -0.69 5.33 7.25
C PRO A 24 -0.39 6.15 5.98
N ASP A 25 0.84 6.64 5.90
CA ASP A 25 1.32 7.34 4.70
C ASP A 25 1.40 6.37 3.50
N ASN A 26 1.60 6.91 2.31
CA ASN A 26 1.66 6.08 1.11
C ASN A 26 2.83 5.07 1.14
N VAL A 27 3.94 5.38 1.81
CA VAL A 27 5.08 4.46 1.93
C VAL A 27 4.67 3.21 2.71
N GLU A 28 3.99 3.39 3.83
CA GLU A 28 3.50 2.29 4.64
C GLU A 28 2.43 1.48 3.89
N LYS A 29 1.47 2.14 3.25
CA LYS A 29 0.46 1.46 2.43
C LYS A 29 1.11 0.64 1.30
N ILE A 30 2.10 1.19 0.59
CA ILE A 30 2.83 0.50 -0.48
C ILE A 30 3.59 -0.71 0.08
N ASN A 31 4.25 -0.57 1.22
CA ASN A 31 5.02 -1.66 1.83
C ASN A 31 4.15 -2.88 2.16
N HIS A 32 2.88 -2.66 2.53
CA HIS A 32 1.91 -3.71 2.81
C HIS A 32 1.25 -4.33 1.57
N LEU A 33 1.45 -3.77 0.36
CA LEU A 33 0.90 -4.37 -0.85
C LEU A 33 1.44 -5.78 -1.05
N GLN A 34 0.60 -6.70 -1.51
CA GLN A 34 1.05 -8.01 -1.95
C GLN A 34 1.16 -7.99 -3.47
N ILE A 35 2.32 -8.41 -4.00
CA ILE A 35 2.49 -8.54 -5.46
C ILE A 35 1.56 -9.66 -5.93
N PRO A 36 0.60 -9.38 -6.82
CA PRO A 36 -0.36 -10.39 -7.24
C PRO A 36 0.35 -11.35 -8.18
N LEU A 37 0.42 -12.63 -7.79
CA LEU A 37 1.00 -13.71 -8.58
C LEU A 37 -0.13 -14.58 -9.14
N VAL A 38 -0.41 -14.41 -10.43
CA VAL A 38 -1.40 -15.19 -11.20
C VAL A 38 -0.61 -16.10 -12.13
N LEU A 39 -0.70 -17.41 -11.89
CA LEU A 39 0.12 -18.40 -12.59
C LEU A 39 -0.22 -18.45 -14.09
N PRO A 40 0.79 -18.58 -14.98
CA PRO A 40 0.56 -18.87 -16.39
C PRO A 40 -0.09 -20.25 -16.55
N GLY A 41 -1.15 -20.36 -17.34
CA GLY A 41 -1.73 -21.66 -17.73
C GLY A 41 -3.24 -21.80 -17.56
N GLU A 42 -3.88 -20.93 -16.77
CA GLU A 42 -5.32 -20.76 -16.89
C GLU A 42 -5.60 -20.09 -18.24
N LYS A 43 -6.51 -20.66 -19.05
CA LYS A 43 -6.91 -20.04 -20.31
C LYS A 43 -7.45 -18.64 -19.97
N PRO A 44 -6.76 -17.55 -20.36
CA PRO A 44 -7.19 -16.24 -19.94
C PRO A 44 -8.60 -16.00 -20.47
N PRO A 45 -9.49 -15.37 -19.67
CA PRO A 45 -10.79 -14.95 -20.16
C PRO A 45 -10.61 -14.22 -21.49
N GLN A 46 -11.48 -14.49 -22.47
CA GLN A 46 -11.46 -13.72 -23.71
C GLN A 46 -11.78 -12.26 -23.38
N ALA A 47 -10.74 -11.42 -23.35
CA ALA A 47 -10.84 -9.99 -23.17
C ALA A 47 -10.48 -9.29 -24.48
N GLN A 48 -11.06 -8.11 -24.69
CA GLN A 48 -10.70 -7.27 -25.83
C GLN A 48 -9.28 -6.75 -25.66
N ILE A 49 -8.50 -6.76 -26.75
CA ILE A 49 -7.09 -6.27 -26.73
C ILE A 49 -7.01 -4.83 -26.24
N SER A 50 -7.99 -3.98 -26.60
CA SER A 50 -8.11 -2.61 -26.13
C SER A 50 -8.25 -2.50 -24.62
N HIS A 51 -9.02 -3.41 -23.99
CA HIS A 51 -9.20 -3.44 -22.55
C HIS A 51 -7.92 -3.86 -21.83
N ILE A 52 -7.22 -4.89 -22.33
CA ILE A 52 -5.92 -5.33 -21.81
C ILE A 52 -4.91 -4.18 -21.88
N ALA A 53 -4.86 -3.47 -23.01
CA ALA A 53 -3.97 -2.32 -23.19
C ALA A 53 -4.31 -1.17 -22.21
N SER A 54 -5.61 -0.89 -22.00
CA SER A 54 -6.06 0.15 -21.04
C SER A 54 -5.60 -0.17 -19.63
N LEU A 55 -5.89 -1.39 -19.14
CA LEU A 55 -5.49 -1.82 -17.79
C LEU A 55 -3.98 -1.71 -17.59
N TYR A 56 -3.19 -2.18 -18.55
CA TYR A 56 -1.73 -2.07 -18.49
C TYR A 56 -1.27 -0.61 -18.36
N GLN A 57 -1.81 0.29 -19.18
CA GLN A 57 -1.41 1.71 -19.17
C GLN A 57 -1.85 2.42 -17.89
N GLU A 58 -3.06 2.14 -17.40
CA GLU A 58 -3.57 2.70 -16.15
C GLU A 58 -2.69 2.27 -14.97
N ASN A 59 -2.39 0.98 -14.85
CA ASN A 59 -1.49 0.44 -13.83
C ASN A 59 -0.12 1.09 -13.90
N LYS A 60 0.47 1.18 -15.10
CA LYS A 60 1.77 1.80 -15.32
C LYS A 60 1.77 3.27 -14.88
N GLN A 61 0.77 4.03 -15.28
CA GLN A 61 0.63 5.45 -14.92
C GLN A 61 0.49 5.63 -13.40
N GLN A 62 -0.28 4.78 -12.74
CA GLN A 62 -0.42 4.78 -11.29
C GLN A 62 0.92 4.48 -10.59
N ILE A 63 1.63 3.43 -11.01
CA ILE A 63 2.93 3.05 -10.44
C ILE A 63 3.96 4.17 -10.62
N GLU A 64 4.04 4.77 -11.80
CA GLU A 64 4.95 5.90 -12.07
C GLU A 64 4.60 7.14 -11.23
N THR A 65 3.31 7.37 -10.98
CA THR A 65 2.84 8.49 -10.16
C THR A 65 3.21 8.29 -8.69
N LEU A 66 2.99 7.10 -8.14
CA LEU A 66 3.41 6.74 -6.78
C LEU A 66 4.94 6.80 -6.64
N THR A 67 5.67 6.28 -7.61
CA THR A 67 7.14 6.31 -7.62
C THR A 67 7.68 7.74 -7.55
N ARG A 68 7.14 8.63 -8.38
CA ARG A 68 7.51 10.05 -8.36
C ARG A 68 7.14 10.71 -7.03
N SER A 69 5.94 10.47 -6.52
CA SER A 69 5.45 11.03 -5.26
C SER A 69 6.34 10.61 -4.08
N VAL A 70 6.65 9.32 -3.96
CA VAL A 70 7.53 8.79 -2.90
C VAL A 70 8.92 9.41 -3.00
N LYS A 71 9.53 9.44 -4.20
CA LYS A 71 10.83 10.08 -4.39
C LYS A 71 10.81 11.57 -4.04
N SER A 72 9.77 12.29 -4.48
CA SER A 72 9.68 13.73 -4.22
C SER A 72 9.48 14.06 -2.74
N GLN A 73 8.68 13.25 -2.04
CA GLN A 73 8.31 13.53 -0.66
C GLN A 73 9.41 13.14 0.32
N TYR A 74 10.16 12.07 0.03
CA TYR A 74 11.06 11.48 1.02
C TYR A 74 12.54 11.53 0.65
N LEU A 75 12.89 11.72 -0.63
CA LEU A 75 14.28 11.60 -1.11
C LEU A 75 14.88 12.90 -1.68
N GLN A 76 14.15 14.01 -1.75
CA GLN A 76 14.70 15.26 -2.33
C GLN A 76 15.84 15.86 -1.50
N ASP A 77 15.71 15.84 -0.17
CA ASP A 77 16.66 16.46 0.75
C ASP A 77 17.46 15.43 1.56
N THR A 78 17.41 14.14 1.19
CA THR A 78 18.10 13.08 1.92
C THR A 78 19.61 13.18 1.72
N THR A 79 20.34 13.17 2.83
CA THR A 79 21.80 13.11 2.81
C THR A 79 22.27 11.68 2.60
N ALA A 80 23.43 11.50 1.93
CA ALA A 80 24.02 10.18 1.75
C ALA A 80 24.23 9.42 3.07
N LYS A 81 24.44 10.14 4.18
CA LYS A 81 24.60 9.56 5.51
C LYS A 81 23.34 8.83 5.99
N GLU A 82 22.15 9.38 5.73
CA GLU A 82 20.86 8.83 6.18
C GLU A 82 20.50 7.51 5.50
N ILE A 83 21.07 7.26 4.31
CA ILE A 83 20.93 6.00 3.57
C ILE A 83 21.59 4.84 4.32
N PHE A 84 22.70 5.09 5.03
CA PHE A 84 23.50 4.07 5.71
C PHE A 84 23.18 3.91 7.20
N VAL A 85 22.23 4.67 7.72
CA VAL A 85 21.75 4.51 9.11
C VAL A 85 20.80 3.32 9.17
N ALA A 86 21.08 2.36 10.04
CA ALA A 86 20.17 1.25 10.33
C ALA A 86 18.86 1.77 10.93
N ASP A 87 17.73 1.16 10.56
CA ASP A 87 16.38 1.53 11.02
C ASP A 87 15.93 2.96 10.66
N SER A 88 16.53 3.57 9.63
CA SER A 88 16.10 4.88 9.16
C SER A 88 14.78 4.81 8.37
N ASP A 89 14.00 5.89 8.42
CA ASP A 89 12.81 6.08 7.59
C ASP A 89 13.11 5.95 6.07
N ILE A 90 14.37 6.08 5.68
CA ILE A 90 14.80 5.93 4.29
C ILE A 90 14.77 4.45 3.86
N GLN A 91 14.99 3.50 4.76
CA GLN A 91 14.92 2.07 4.44
C GLN A 91 13.50 1.65 4.03
N ARG A 92 12.48 2.11 4.78
CA ARG A 92 11.07 1.85 4.43
C ARG A 92 10.67 2.52 3.10
N VAL A 93 11.25 3.67 2.79
CA VAL A 93 11.05 4.35 1.50
C VAL A 93 11.63 3.52 0.35
N TYR A 94 12.87 3.03 0.47
CA TYR A 94 13.45 2.17 -0.56
C TYR A 94 12.70 0.85 -0.73
N ALA A 95 12.25 0.23 0.36
CA ALA A 95 11.40 -0.96 0.28
C ALA A 95 10.13 -0.70 -0.54
N SER A 96 9.50 0.47 -0.35
CA SER A 96 8.30 0.85 -1.09
C SER A 96 8.60 1.05 -2.59
N LEU A 97 9.73 1.68 -2.92
CA LEU A 97 10.18 1.87 -4.30
C LEU A 97 10.48 0.54 -5.00
N THR A 98 11.16 -0.39 -4.31
CA THR A 98 11.39 -1.74 -4.82
C THR A 98 10.07 -2.47 -5.07
N LYS A 99 9.06 -2.28 -4.23
CA LYS A 99 7.75 -2.91 -4.43
C LYS A 99 7.00 -2.35 -5.64
N LEU A 100 7.08 -1.04 -5.86
CA LEU A 100 6.55 -0.40 -7.08
C LEU A 100 7.26 -0.89 -8.34
N GLU A 101 8.58 -1.07 -8.30
CA GLU A 101 9.36 -1.63 -9.40
C GLU A 101 8.94 -3.08 -9.70
N GLN A 102 8.77 -3.92 -8.67
CA GLN A 102 8.25 -5.27 -8.83
C GLN A 102 6.85 -5.29 -9.47
N LEU A 103 5.95 -4.37 -9.08
CA LEU A 103 4.63 -4.25 -9.69
C LEU A 103 4.72 -3.87 -11.17
N ASP A 104 5.61 -2.96 -11.56
CA ASP A 104 5.78 -2.58 -12.96
C ASP A 104 6.31 -3.77 -13.80
N MET A 105 7.29 -4.50 -13.27
CA MET A 105 7.80 -5.71 -13.93
C MET A 105 6.70 -6.76 -14.14
N VAL A 106 5.86 -6.99 -13.13
CA VAL A 106 4.75 -7.95 -13.21
C VAL A 106 3.65 -7.44 -14.15
N ASN A 107 3.34 -6.14 -14.15
CA ASN A 107 2.40 -5.51 -15.08
C ASN A 107 2.83 -5.71 -16.54
N GLN A 108 4.12 -5.51 -16.83
CA GLN A 108 4.70 -5.79 -18.15
C GLN A 108 4.62 -7.27 -18.52
N GLN A 109 4.86 -8.18 -17.56
CA GLN A 109 4.75 -9.61 -17.82
C GLN A 109 3.31 -10.03 -18.12
N TYR A 110 2.33 -9.51 -17.38
CA TYR A 110 0.92 -9.80 -17.64
C TYR A 110 0.42 -9.26 -18.98
N LEU A 111 0.94 -8.12 -19.45
CA LEU A 111 0.68 -7.66 -20.80
C LEU A 111 1.18 -8.68 -21.85
N LYS A 112 2.43 -9.16 -21.70
CA LYS A 112 3.04 -10.13 -22.63
C LYS A 112 2.25 -11.43 -22.70
N ASP A 113 1.72 -11.86 -21.56
CA ASP A 113 0.98 -13.12 -21.44
C ASP A 113 -0.53 -12.97 -21.75
N ASN A 114 -1.00 -11.76 -22.10
CA ASN A 114 -2.43 -11.42 -22.21
C ASN A 114 -3.22 -11.81 -20.95
N ASN A 115 -2.60 -11.69 -19.78
CA ASN A 115 -3.16 -12.07 -18.50
C ASN A 115 -4.01 -10.93 -17.91
N VAL A 116 -5.25 -10.82 -18.39
CA VAL A 116 -6.22 -9.80 -17.94
C VAL A 116 -6.50 -9.87 -16.44
N THR A 117 -6.57 -11.07 -15.86
CA THR A 117 -6.77 -11.27 -14.42
C THR A 117 -5.61 -10.67 -13.61
N GLY A 118 -4.38 -10.91 -14.06
CA GLY A 118 -3.18 -10.33 -13.45
C GLY A 118 -3.17 -8.80 -13.51
N LEU A 119 -3.48 -8.23 -14.68
CA LEU A 119 -3.59 -6.77 -14.85
C LEU A 119 -4.68 -6.17 -13.96
N GLN A 120 -5.85 -6.81 -13.88
CA GLN A 120 -6.96 -6.37 -13.03
C GLN A 120 -6.59 -6.44 -11.54
N ASN A 121 -5.89 -7.47 -11.11
CA ASN A 121 -5.46 -7.60 -9.72
C ASN A 121 -4.46 -6.49 -9.34
N ILE A 122 -3.56 -6.11 -10.24
CA ILE A 122 -2.69 -4.94 -10.03
C ILE A 122 -3.51 -3.67 -9.88
N HIS A 123 -4.50 -3.46 -10.75
CA HIS A 123 -5.36 -2.28 -10.69
C HIS A 123 -6.08 -2.15 -9.34
N ILE A 124 -6.67 -3.26 -8.87
CA ILE A 124 -7.44 -3.33 -7.61
C ILE A 124 -6.54 -3.01 -6.40
N ILE A 125 -5.31 -3.52 -6.36
CA ILE A 125 -4.42 -3.25 -5.21
C ILE A 125 -3.85 -1.83 -5.23
N LEU A 126 -3.81 -1.17 -6.39
CA LEU A 126 -3.34 0.22 -6.51
C LEU A 126 -4.43 1.24 -6.16
N GLU A 127 -5.71 0.95 -6.44
CA GLU A 127 -6.86 1.85 -6.21
C GLU A 127 -6.89 2.52 -4.82
N PRO A 128 -6.70 1.79 -3.70
CA PRO A 128 -6.72 2.36 -2.35
C PRO A 128 -5.59 3.36 -2.06
N LEU A 129 -4.58 3.45 -2.93
CA LEU A 129 -3.48 4.41 -2.81
C LEU A 129 -3.82 5.78 -3.42
N PHE A 130 -4.90 5.86 -4.18
CA PHE A 130 -5.37 7.10 -4.82
C PHE A 130 -6.68 7.63 -4.24
N THR A 131 -7.39 6.81 -3.46
CA THR A 131 -8.58 7.21 -2.73
C THR A 131 -8.19 7.55 -1.28
N SER A 132 -8.43 8.81 -0.87
CA SER A 132 -8.16 9.32 0.48
C SER A 132 -9.41 9.27 1.35
#